data_AF-A0A089Q400-F1
#
_entry.id   AF-A0A089Q400-F1
#
_cell.length_a   1.000
_cell.length_b   1.000
_cell.length_c   1.000
_cell.angle_alpha   90.00
_cell.angle_beta   90.00
_cell.angle_gamma   90.00
#
_symmetry.space_group_name_H-M   'P 1'
#
loop_
_entity.id
_entity.type
_entity.pdbx_description
1 polymer ?
#
loop_
_entity_poly.entity_id
_entity_poly.type
_entity_poly.pdbx_seq_one_letter_code
_entity_poly.pdbx_strand_id
1 'polypeptide(L)'
;MQSRRAYPSDVSDEEWALVAPYLTLLPETAAQREHNLREVFNGLRYVVRYGVAWRAMPHDLPPWHAVYDQAQRWLRAGCFETLVHDLRAVLRLASGRTEEPSAVVLDSRTLRSTPESGARAAWDGHKRTRGSKLHAAVDTLGQVLALHVTPANADDRAAVARLADAVQEATGDSVNLAYVDQGYTGERAAKAAADHGIAMEVVKLPEAKRGFVLLPRRWVVERAFAWMARFRRLARDYERLPATLAGLHPRRLQRPAPPQGR
;
A
#
# COMPACT_ATOMS: atom_id res chain seq x y z
N MET A 1 4.08 32.52 13.01
CA MET A 1 2.94 31.55 13.05
C MET A 1 2.91 30.98 14.45
N GLN A 2 1.82 31.18 15.21
CA GLN A 2 1.68 30.53 16.52
C GLN A 2 1.77 29.01 16.32
N SER A 3 2.65 28.34 17.06
CA SER A 3 2.78 26.89 16.98
C SER A 3 1.49 26.27 17.48
N ARG A 4 0.67 25.72 16.57
CA ARG A 4 -0.48 24.93 16.99
C ARG A 4 0.01 23.76 17.85
N ARG A 5 -0.85 23.28 18.73
CA ARG A 5 -0.56 22.07 19.50
C ARG A 5 -0.38 20.89 18.52
N ALA A 6 0.73 20.17 18.66
CA ALA A 6 0.99 19.01 17.80
C ALA A 6 -0.05 17.91 18.06
N TYR A 7 -0.50 17.26 16.99
CA TYR A 7 -1.31 16.05 17.08
C TYR A 7 -0.39 14.84 17.27
N PRO A 8 -0.86 13.74 17.88
CA PRO A 8 -0.11 12.48 17.92
C PRO A 8 0.19 11.87 16.54
N SER A 9 -0.47 12.37 15.48
CA SER A 9 -0.22 12.02 14.08
C SER A 9 0.77 12.94 13.38
N ASP A 10 1.35 13.92 14.06
CA ASP A 10 2.32 14.83 13.46
C ASP A 10 3.70 14.18 13.38
N VAL A 11 4.46 14.52 12.35
CA VAL A 11 5.82 14.00 12.21
C VAL A 11 6.76 14.67 13.20
N SER A 12 7.67 13.88 13.77
CA SER A 12 8.83 14.42 14.50
C SER A 12 9.78 15.15 13.55
N ASP A 13 10.75 15.88 14.09
CA ASP A 13 11.78 16.55 13.28
C ASP A 13 12.64 15.54 12.51
N GLU A 14 12.94 14.40 13.13
CA GLU A 14 13.70 13.30 12.52
C GLU A 14 12.92 12.62 11.39
N GLU A 15 11.63 12.30 11.63
CA GLU A 15 10.75 11.77 10.60
C GLU A 15 10.58 12.76 9.44
N TRP A 16 10.48 14.06 9.75
CA TRP A 16 10.38 15.10 8.72
C TRP A 16 11.67 15.20 7.90
N ALA A 17 12.84 15.18 8.54
CA ALA A 17 14.12 15.22 7.84
C ALA A 17 14.29 14.04 6.85
N LEU A 18 13.77 12.86 7.22
CA LEU A 18 13.76 11.70 6.35
C LEU A 18 12.79 11.86 5.16
N VAL A 19 11.59 12.38 5.41
CA VAL A 19 10.49 12.41 4.42
C VAL A 19 10.53 13.64 3.50
N ALA A 20 11.01 14.78 3.99
CA ALA A 20 10.99 16.05 3.26
C ALA A 20 11.65 16.00 1.87
N PRO A 21 12.80 15.31 1.65
CA PRO A 21 13.41 15.22 0.33
C PRO A 21 12.48 14.61 -0.73
N TYR A 22 11.66 13.61 -0.36
CA TYR A 22 10.73 12.95 -1.28
C TYR A 22 9.49 13.79 -1.59
N LEU A 23 9.08 14.65 -0.66
CA LEU A 23 7.85 15.45 -0.79
C LEU A 23 8.07 16.81 -1.46
N THR A 24 9.33 17.24 -1.61
CA THR A 24 9.70 18.56 -2.13
C THR A 24 9.70 18.55 -3.67
N LEU A 25 8.51 18.52 -4.26
CA LEU A 25 8.33 18.48 -5.73
C LEU A 25 8.54 19.82 -6.45
N LEU A 26 8.50 20.93 -5.71
CA LEU A 26 8.63 22.29 -6.24
C LEU A 26 9.67 23.08 -5.45
N PRO A 27 10.31 24.12 -6.00
CA PRO A 27 11.12 25.05 -5.22
C PRO A 27 10.31 25.75 -4.12
N GLU A 28 10.95 26.18 -3.03
CA GLU A 28 10.27 26.93 -1.95
C GLU A 28 9.63 28.23 -2.43
N THR A 29 10.20 28.85 -3.46
CA THR A 29 9.72 30.09 -4.07
C THR A 29 8.51 29.92 -4.99
N ALA A 30 8.07 28.68 -5.22
CA ALA A 30 6.92 28.42 -6.10
C ALA A 30 5.64 29.01 -5.51
N ALA A 31 4.93 29.85 -6.29
CA ALA A 31 3.69 30.51 -5.85
C ALA A 31 2.60 29.52 -5.42
N GLN A 32 2.66 28.26 -5.87
CA GLN A 32 1.75 27.19 -5.47
C GLN A 32 1.99 26.69 -4.03
N ARG A 33 3.06 27.14 -3.33
CA ARG A 33 3.37 26.79 -1.94
C ARG A 33 2.84 27.85 -0.98
N GLU A 34 1.52 27.90 -0.84
CA GLU A 34 0.85 28.82 0.11
C GLU A 34 0.94 28.34 1.57
N HIS A 35 1.14 27.03 1.77
CA HIS A 35 1.19 26.41 3.09
C HIS A 35 2.52 25.72 3.35
N ASN A 36 2.94 25.69 4.62
CA ASN A 36 4.12 24.94 5.04
C ASN A 36 3.94 23.45 4.68
N LEU A 37 4.91 22.89 3.95
CA LEU A 37 4.83 21.53 3.41
C LEU A 37 4.73 20.46 4.50
N ARG A 38 5.39 20.66 5.65
CA ARG A 38 5.30 19.77 6.82
C ARG A 38 3.89 19.75 7.38
N GLU A 39 3.24 20.90 7.45
CA GLU A 39 1.87 21.02 7.92
C GLU A 39 0.87 20.41 6.95
N VAL A 40 1.12 20.52 5.64
CA VAL A 40 0.34 19.80 4.62
C VAL A 40 0.49 18.29 4.80
N PHE A 41 1.71 17.80 5.06
CA PHE A 41 1.94 16.39 5.32
C PHE A 41 1.32 15.91 6.64
N ASN A 42 1.39 16.71 7.70
CA ASN A 42 0.68 16.46 8.96
C ASN A 42 -0.83 16.37 8.75
N GLY A 43 -1.40 17.24 7.90
CA GLY A 43 -2.80 17.15 7.49
C GLY A 43 -3.15 15.81 6.83
N LEU A 44 -2.32 15.34 5.90
CA LEU A 44 -2.50 14.03 5.27
C LEU A 44 -2.40 12.90 6.30
N ARG A 45 -1.38 12.91 7.16
CA ARG A 45 -1.20 11.91 8.22
C ARG A 45 -2.40 11.89 9.17
N TYR A 46 -2.94 13.04 9.54
CA TYR A 46 -4.13 13.16 10.38
C TYR A 46 -5.32 12.43 9.74
N VAL A 47 -5.58 12.70 8.45
CA VAL A 47 -6.67 12.06 7.70
C VAL A 47 -6.48 10.54 7.63
N VAL A 48 -5.27 10.07 7.31
CA VAL A 48 -4.98 8.63 7.17
C VAL A 48 -5.04 7.92 8.53
N ARG A 49 -4.46 8.53 9.57
CA ARG A 49 -4.40 7.98 10.92
C ARG A 49 -5.78 7.85 11.54
N TYR A 50 -6.57 8.92 11.52
CA TYR A 50 -7.84 8.97 12.23
C TYR A 50 -9.05 8.62 11.36
N GLY A 51 -8.89 8.53 10.04
CA GLY A 51 -9.95 8.12 9.12
C GLY A 51 -11.07 9.17 8.97
N VAL A 52 -10.78 10.43 9.28
CA VAL A 52 -11.76 11.51 9.16
C VAL A 52 -12.10 11.79 7.69
N ALA A 53 -13.31 12.26 7.44
CA ALA A 53 -13.68 12.81 6.13
C ALA A 53 -12.82 14.05 5.84
N TRP A 54 -12.47 14.27 4.57
CA TRP A 54 -11.61 15.40 4.16
C TRP A 54 -12.16 16.74 4.65
N ARG A 55 -13.46 16.98 4.51
CA ARG A 55 -14.11 18.23 4.96
C ARG A 55 -14.21 18.39 6.48
N ALA A 56 -13.92 17.33 7.23
CA ALA A 56 -13.90 17.33 8.70
C ALA A 56 -12.48 17.46 9.27
N MET A 57 -11.51 17.83 8.43
CA MET A 57 -10.16 18.15 8.91
C MET A 57 -10.18 19.32 9.90
N PRO A 58 -9.32 19.30 10.93
CA PRO A 58 -9.18 20.40 11.88
C PRO A 58 -8.86 21.73 11.20
N HIS A 59 -9.39 22.82 11.74
CA HIS A 59 -9.20 24.17 11.21
C HIS A 59 -7.82 24.78 11.50
N ASP A 60 -7.04 24.18 12.39
CA ASP A 60 -5.67 24.60 12.72
C ASP A 60 -4.61 23.98 11.79
N LEU A 61 -4.99 22.99 10.97
CA LEU A 61 -4.18 22.46 9.87
C LEU A 61 -4.49 23.20 8.55
N PRO A 62 -3.63 23.08 7.51
CA PRO A 62 -3.94 23.65 6.21
C PRO A 62 -5.31 23.18 5.68
N PRO A 63 -6.04 24.03 4.94
CA PRO A 63 -7.37 23.70 4.43
C PRO A 63 -7.40 22.36 3.68
N TRP A 64 -8.48 21.60 3.85
CA TRP A 64 -8.58 20.24 3.34
C TRP A 64 -8.30 20.09 1.83
N HIS A 65 -8.64 21.11 1.03
CA HIS A 65 -8.44 21.07 -0.43
C HIS A 65 -6.96 21.21 -0.78
N ALA A 66 -6.21 22.08 -0.09
CA ALA A 66 -4.77 22.21 -0.26
C ALA A 66 -4.05 20.91 0.11
N VAL A 67 -4.46 20.27 1.22
CA VAL A 67 -3.92 18.97 1.64
C VAL A 67 -4.28 17.87 0.64
N TYR A 68 -5.52 17.83 0.19
CA TYR A 68 -5.97 16.84 -0.78
C TYR A 68 -5.20 16.98 -2.11
N ASP A 69 -5.13 18.17 -2.67
CA ASP A 69 -4.49 18.42 -3.96
C ASP A 69 -2.99 18.10 -3.91
N GLN A 70 -2.30 18.50 -2.84
CA GLN A 70 -0.90 18.19 -2.67
C GLN A 70 -0.67 16.69 -2.43
N ALA A 71 -1.54 16.01 -1.66
CA ALA A 71 -1.49 14.56 -1.52
C ALA A 71 -1.66 13.86 -2.87
N GLN A 72 -2.60 14.28 -3.71
CA GLN A 72 -2.77 13.73 -5.05
C GLN A 72 -1.53 13.98 -5.94
N ARG A 73 -0.84 15.11 -5.79
CA ARG A 73 0.42 15.37 -6.49
C ARG A 73 1.52 14.40 -6.04
N TRP A 74 1.69 14.20 -4.74
CA TRP A 74 2.66 13.24 -4.20
C TRP A 74 2.37 11.81 -4.65
N LEU A 75 1.10 11.38 -4.61
CA LEU A 75 0.67 10.07 -5.09
C LEU A 75 0.97 9.88 -6.59
N ARG A 76 0.69 10.88 -7.42
CA ARG A 76 0.97 10.80 -8.87
C ARG A 76 2.47 10.83 -9.18
N ALA A 77 3.25 11.51 -8.36
CA ALA A 77 4.69 11.62 -8.52
C ALA A 77 5.45 10.39 -8.01
N GLY A 78 4.79 9.45 -7.32
CA GLY A 78 5.43 8.27 -6.76
C GLY A 78 6.26 8.56 -5.50
N CYS A 79 6.00 9.66 -4.79
CA CYS A 79 6.84 10.09 -3.66
C CYS A 79 6.89 9.06 -2.53
N PHE A 80 5.74 8.45 -2.21
CA PHE A 80 5.68 7.49 -1.10
C PHE A 80 6.26 6.13 -1.49
N GLU A 81 6.19 5.81 -2.78
CA GLU A 81 6.77 4.63 -3.38
C GLU A 81 8.30 4.66 -3.27
N THR A 82 8.92 5.78 -3.66
CA THR A 82 10.37 5.97 -3.50
C THR A 82 10.78 5.99 -2.03
N LEU A 83 10.03 6.70 -1.18
CA LEU A 83 10.30 6.73 0.27
C LEU A 83 10.26 5.33 0.89
N VAL A 84 9.23 4.53 0.58
CA VAL A 84 9.10 3.17 1.14
C VAL A 84 10.13 2.20 0.57
N HIS A 85 10.51 2.36 -0.69
CA HIS A 85 11.63 1.61 -1.27
C HIS A 85 12.91 1.82 -0.47
N ASP A 86 13.33 3.08 -0.30
CA ASP A 86 14.60 3.40 0.36
C ASP A 86 14.56 3.04 1.86
N LEU A 87 13.42 3.29 2.52
CA LEU A 87 13.25 2.87 3.92
C LEU A 87 13.32 1.34 4.05
N ARG A 88 12.71 0.59 3.13
CA ARG A 88 12.81 -0.88 3.09
C ARG A 88 14.27 -1.30 2.93
N ALA A 89 14.99 -0.74 1.97
CA ALA A 89 16.41 -1.02 1.74
C ALA A 89 17.22 -0.87 3.03
N VAL A 90 17.09 0.28 3.70
CA VAL A 90 17.78 0.57 4.97
C VAL A 90 17.39 -0.43 6.07
N LEU A 91 16.10 -0.71 6.26
CA LEU A 91 15.63 -1.65 7.28
C LEU A 91 16.12 -3.08 7.03
N ARG A 92 16.22 -3.49 5.76
CA ARG A 92 16.72 -4.81 5.37
C ARG A 92 18.22 -4.93 5.63
N LEU A 93 19.02 -3.94 5.22
CA LEU A 93 20.45 -3.89 5.51
C LEU A 93 20.72 -3.90 7.02
N ALA A 94 19.98 -3.11 7.79
CA ALA A 94 20.06 -3.10 9.26
C ALA A 94 19.68 -4.44 9.90
N SER A 95 18.88 -5.27 9.22
CA SER A 95 18.51 -6.62 9.64
C SER A 95 19.49 -7.70 9.14
N GLY A 96 20.64 -7.33 8.56
CA GLY A 96 21.62 -8.26 8.01
C GLY A 96 21.14 -8.97 6.74
N ARG A 97 20.19 -8.40 6.01
CA ARG A 97 19.67 -8.90 4.73
C ARG A 97 20.21 -8.08 3.56
N THR A 98 20.12 -8.63 2.36
CA THR A 98 20.30 -7.88 1.12
C THR A 98 19.23 -6.80 0.98
N GLU A 99 19.60 -5.67 0.38
CA GLU A 99 18.70 -4.56 0.04
C GLU A 99 17.43 -5.08 -0.64
N GLU A 100 17.58 -5.83 -1.73
CA GLU A 100 16.44 -6.42 -2.41
C GLU A 100 16.13 -7.84 -1.91
N PRO A 101 14.84 -8.19 -1.74
CA PRO A 101 14.43 -9.50 -1.30
C PRO A 101 14.51 -10.53 -2.43
N SER A 102 14.86 -11.77 -2.09
CA SER A 102 14.75 -12.90 -3.02
C SER A 102 13.39 -13.61 -2.97
N ALA A 103 12.58 -13.32 -1.95
CA ALA A 103 11.29 -13.97 -1.74
C ALA A 103 10.21 -12.99 -1.27
N VAL A 104 8.97 -13.27 -1.66
CA VAL A 104 7.78 -12.47 -1.37
C VAL A 104 6.66 -13.36 -0.81
N VAL A 105 5.75 -12.76 -0.06
CA VAL A 105 4.51 -13.39 0.42
C VAL A 105 3.35 -12.66 -0.23
N LEU A 106 2.48 -13.39 -0.95
CA LEU A 106 1.29 -12.84 -1.58
C LEU A 106 0.05 -13.24 -0.80
N ASP A 107 -0.81 -12.27 -0.54
CA ASP A 107 -2.12 -12.50 0.05
C ASP A 107 -3.08 -11.37 -0.29
N SER A 108 -4.38 -11.60 -0.08
CA SER A 108 -5.42 -10.63 -0.32
C SER A 108 -6.26 -10.37 0.93
N ARG A 109 -6.77 -9.15 1.08
CA ARG A 109 -7.81 -8.84 2.07
C ARG A 109 -8.98 -8.11 1.45
N THR A 110 -10.19 -8.44 1.87
CA THR A 110 -11.39 -7.69 1.47
C THR A 110 -11.63 -6.53 2.45
N LEU A 111 -11.63 -5.31 1.93
CA LEU A 111 -12.07 -4.11 2.64
C LEU A 111 -13.53 -3.85 2.32
N ARG A 112 -14.37 -3.68 3.35
CA ARG A 112 -15.75 -3.23 3.15
C ARG A 112 -15.73 -1.84 2.53
N SER A 113 -16.57 -1.58 1.53
CA SER A 113 -16.65 -0.27 0.90
C SER A 113 -17.71 0.62 1.54
N THR A 114 -17.54 1.93 1.43
CA THR A 114 -18.61 2.92 1.59
C THR A 114 -19.28 3.21 0.23
N PRO A 115 -20.41 3.92 0.19
CA PRO A 115 -21.06 4.29 -1.08
C PRO A 115 -20.14 5.05 -2.06
N GLU A 116 -19.14 5.76 -1.57
CA GLU A 116 -18.16 6.53 -2.35
C GLU A 116 -17.37 5.67 -3.35
N SER A 117 -17.17 4.38 -3.04
CA SER A 117 -16.53 3.44 -3.97
C SER A 117 -17.39 3.17 -5.21
N GLY A 118 -18.71 3.35 -5.12
CA GLY A 118 -19.63 3.22 -6.25
C GLY A 118 -19.52 1.89 -7.00
N ALA A 119 -19.43 1.96 -8.33
CA ALA A 119 -19.43 0.81 -9.23
C ALA A 119 -18.18 -0.09 -9.12
N ARG A 120 -17.09 0.38 -8.52
CA ARG A 120 -15.87 -0.43 -8.38
C ARG A 120 -15.94 -1.45 -7.24
N ALA A 121 -16.89 -1.28 -6.31
CA ALA A 121 -17.10 -2.20 -5.21
C ALA A 121 -18.08 -3.31 -5.63
N ALA A 122 -17.68 -4.57 -5.43
CA ALA A 122 -18.48 -5.74 -5.77
C ALA A 122 -18.86 -6.54 -4.53
N TRP A 123 -19.89 -7.38 -4.66
CA TRP A 123 -20.33 -8.29 -3.60
C TRP A 123 -19.46 -9.54 -3.58
N ASP A 124 -18.78 -9.77 -2.47
CA ASP A 124 -18.07 -11.01 -2.18
C ASP A 124 -19.06 -11.98 -1.50
N GLY A 125 -19.43 -13.05 -2.21
CA GLY A 125 -20.38 -14.05 -1.71
C GLY A 125 -19.82 -14.88 -0.56
N HIS A 126 -18.51 -15.11 -0.53
CA HIS A 126 -17.86 -15.90 0.53
C HIS A 126 -17.78 -15.10 1.83
N LYS A 127 -17.42 -13.81 1.75
CA LYS A 127 -17.36 -12.91 2.91
C LYS A 127 -18.69 -12.21 3.22
N ARG A 128 -19.70 -12.38 2.36
CA ARG A 128 -21.03 -11.75 2.46
C ARG A 128 -20.93 -10.24 2.68
N THR A 129 -20.05 -9.59 1.91
CA THR A 129 -19.80 -8.15 2.06
C THR A 129 -19.57 -7.48 0.72
N ARG A 130 -19.97 -6.21 0.60
CA ARG A 130 -19.64 -5.38 -0.56
C ARG A 130 -18.34 -4.62 -0.29
N GLY A 131 -17.38 -4.75 -1.20
CA GLY A 131 -16.05 -4.22 -0.93
C GLY A 131 -15.14 -4.13 -2.14
N SER A 132 -13.90 -3.78 -1.79
CA SER A 132 -12.73 -3.90 -2.66
C SER A 132 -11.78 -4.93 -2.07
N LYS A 133 -11.10 -5.67 -2.93
CA LYS A 133 -10.05 -6.59 -2.53
C LYS A 133 -8.69 -5.95 -2.73
N LEU A 134 -7.88 -6.03 -1.70
CA LEU A 134 -6.53 -5.50 -1.61
C LEU A 134 -5.55 -6.67 -1.71
N HIS A 135 -4.97 -6.88 -2.88
CA HIS A 135 -3.91 -7.88 -3.09
C HIS A 135 -2.59 -7.23 -2.71
N ALA A 136 -1.79 -7.87 -1.86
CA ALA A 136 -0.52 -7.33 -1.40
C ALA A 136 0.58 -8.37 -1.58
N ALA A 137 1.76 -7.85 -1.91
CA ALA A 137 3.01 -8.56 -1.97
C ALA A 137 3.97 -7.93 -0.96
N VAL A 138 4.37 -8.68 0.05
CA VAL A 138 5.30 -8.21 1.09
C VAL A 138 6.55 -9.05 1.12
N ASP A 139 7.68 -8.45 1.47
CA ASP A 139 8.91 -9.21 1.68
C ASP A 139 8.83 -10.08 2.95
N THR A 140 9.89 -10.85 3.19
CA THR A 140 9.99 -11.74 4.36
C THR A 140 10.08 -11.03 5.72
N LEU A 141 10.29 -9.71 5.74
CA LEU A 141 10.22 -8.88 6.95
C LEU A 141 8.83 -8.24 7.15
N GLY A 142 7.99 -8.24 6.11
CA GLY A 142 6.65 -7.66 6.10
C GLY A 142 6.59 -6.25 5.50
N GLN A 143 7.62 -5.84 4.77
CA GLN A 143 7.64 -4.58 4.03
C GLN A 143 6.91 -4.75 2.70
N VAL A 144 6.05 -3.79 2.35
CA VAL A 144 5.25 -3.85 1.12
C VAL A 144 6.14 -3.62 -0.10
N LEU A 145 6.05 -4.51 -1.09
CA LEU A 145 6.72 -4.39 -2.39
C LEU A 145 5.75 -3.89 -3.45
N ALA A 146 4.58 -4.53 -3.53
CA ALA A 146 3.53 -4.19 -4.47
C ALA A 146 2.16 -4.44 -3.85
N LEU A 147 1.15 -3.74 -4.33
CA LEU A 147 -0.23 -3.98 -3.92
C LEU A 147 -1.16 -3.61 -5.10
N HIS A 148 -2.33 -4.23 -5.17
CA HIS A 148 -3.30 -4.00 -6.22
C HIS A 148 -4.72 -3.99 -5.64
N VAL A 149 -5.61 -3.14 -6.18
CA VAL A 149 -7.00 -3.05 -5.73
C VAL A 149 -7.90 -3.54 -6.85
N THR A 150 -8.74 -4.52 -6.55
CA THR A 150 -9.79 -5.02 -7.45
C THR A 150 -11.15 -4.96 -6.76
N PRO A 151 -12.26 -5.16 -7.48
CA PRO A 151 -13.55 -5.43 -6.84
C PRO A 151 -13.48 -6.69 -5.96
N ALA A 152 -14.31 -6.79 -4.91
CA ALA A 152 -14.20 -7.88 -3.93
C ALA A 152 -14.50 -9.29 -4.47
N ASN A 153 -15.26 -9.41 -5.57
CA ASN A 153 -15.54 -10.69 -6.21
C ASN A 153 -14.44 -11.14 -7.19
N ALA A 154 -13.38 -10.36 -7.37
CA ALA A 154 -12.27 -10.73 -8.24
C ALA A 154 -11.51 -11.94 -7.70
N ASP A 155 -11.05 -12.80 -8.60
CA ASP A 155 -10.23 -13.96 -8.27
C ASP A 155 -8.79 -13.53 -7.95
N ASP A 156 -8.26 -14.04 -6.83
CA ASP A 156 -6.91 -13.78 -6.35
C ASP A 156 -5.86 -14.33 -7.32
N ARG A 157 -6.16 -15.46 -7.96
CA ARG A 157 -5.30 -16.09 -8.97
C ARG A 157 -5.12 -15.19 -10.19
N ALA A 158 -6.12 -14.39 -10.53
CA ALA A 158 -6.06 -13.46 -11.65
C ALA A 158 -5.18 -12.23 -11.35
N ALA A 159 -4.95 -11.91 -10.06
CA ALA A 159 -4.08 -10.81 -9.67
C ALA A 159 -2.58 -11.16 -9.67
N VAL A 160 -2.24 -12.45 -9.71
CA VAL A 160 -0.85 -12.94 -9.59
C VAL A 160 0.08 -12.35 -10.64
N ALA A 161 -0.30 -12.38 -11.93
CA ALA A 161 0.54 -11.84 -13.01
C ALA A 161 0.92 -10.38 -12.75
N ARG A 162 -0.08 -9.55 -12.41
CA ARG A 162 0.14 -8.12 -12.14
C ARG A 162 0.97 -7.88 -10.89
N LEU A 163 0.76 -8.68 -9.83
CA LEU A 163 1.58 -8.58 -8.63
C LEU A 163 3.03 -9.00 -8.89
N ALA A 164 3.24 -10.08 -9.64
CA ALA A 164 4.57 -10.57 -9.99
C ALA A 164 5.34 -9.53 -10.81
N ASP A 165 4.72 -8.96 -11.85
CA ASP A 165 5.25 -7.85 -12.64
C ASP A 165 5.66 -6.65 -11.76
N ALA A 166 4.74 -6.19 -10.91
CA ALA A 166 5.00 -5.05 -10.02
C ALA A 166 6.07 -5.34 -8.97
N VAL A 167 6.19 -6.59 -8.49
CA VAL A 167 7.24 -7.02 -7.56
C VAL A 167 8.60 -7.00 -8.24
N GLN A 168 8.71 -7.53 -9.46
CA GLN A 168 9.97 -7.51 -10.20
C GLN A 168 10.40 -6.10 -10.56
N GLU A 169 9.47 -5.25 -11.00
CA GLU A 169 9.74 -3.84 -11.26
C GLU A 169 10.16 -3.07 -9.99
N ALA A 170 9.71 -3.51 -8.80
CA ALA A 170 10.06 -2.92 -7.51
C ALA A 170 11.39 -3.39 -6.92
N THR A 171 11.94 -4.49 -7.44
CA THR A 171 13.08 -5.20 -6.84
C THR A 171 14.21 -5.45 -7.84
N GLY A 172 14.07 -4.99 -9.09
CA GLY A 172 15.06 -5.22 -10.14
C GLY A 172 15.24 -6.70 -10.46
N ASP A 173 14.12 -7.43 -10.58
CA ASP A 173 14.07 -8.86 -10.88
C ASP A 173 14.72 -9.79 -9.82
N SER A 174 14.93 -9.32 -8.58
CA SER A 174 15.63 -10.11 -7.56
C SER A 174 14.79 -11.24 -6.95
N VAL A 175 13.46 -11.17 -7.08
CA VAL A 175 12.54 -12.10 -6.42
C VAL A 175 12.38 -13.34 -7.29
N ASN A 176 12.63 -14.52 -6.72
CA ASN A 176 12.50 -15.80 -7.43
C ASN A 176 11.51 -16.77 -6.75
N LEU A 177 10.96 -16.41 -5.59
CA LEU A 177 10.06 -17.26 -4.83
C LEU A 177 8.89 -16.46 -4.22
N ALA A 178 7.67 -16.91 -4.44
CA ALA A 178 6.45 -16.39 -3.83
C ALA A 178 5.79 -17.44 -2.92
N TYR A 179 5.67 -17.12 -1.64
CA TYR A 179 4.82 -17.88 -0.71
C TYR A 179 3.38 -17.43 -0.85
N VAL A 180 2.48 -18.38 -1.06
CA VAL A 180 1.05 -18.12 -1.21
C VAL A 180 0.21 -19.10 -0.39
N ASP A 181 -1.05 -18.78 -0.15
CA ASP A 181 -1.97 -19.71 0.49
C ASP A 181 -2.63 -20.69 -0.50
N GLN A 182 -3.43 -21.62 0.02
CA GLN A 182 -4.13 -22.62 -0.80
C GLN A 182 -5.16 -21.99 -1.78
N GLY A 183 -5.63 -20.77 -1.52
CA GLY A 183 -6.51 -20.03 -2.43
C GLY A 183 -5.84 -19.74 -3.77
N TYR A 184 -4.52 -19.57 -3.79
CA TYR A 184 -3.72 -19.35 -5.00
C TYR A 184 -3.32 -20.62 -5.75
N THR A 185 -3.81 -21.80 -5.33
CA THR A 185 -3.50 -23.06 -6.03
C THR A 185 -4.05 -23.06 -7.46
N GLY A 186 -3.24 -23.44 -8.44
CA GLY A 186 -3.67 -23.68 -9.82
C GLY A 186 -2.58 -23.39 -10.85
N GLU A 187 -2.58 -24.14 -11.95
CA GLU A 187 -1.55 -24.04 -13.01
C GLU A 187 -1.47 -22.64 -13.62
N ARG A 188 -2.62 -21.97 -13.80
CA ARG A 188 -2.66 -20.61 -14.36
C ARG A 188 -1.94 -19.59 -13.48
N ALA A 189 -2.13 -19.67 -12.16
CA ALA A 189 -1.47 -18.77 -11.22
C ALA A 189 0.04 -19.05 -11.15
N ALA A 190 0.41 -20.33 -11.06
CA ALA A 190 1.81 -20.76 -11.08
C ALA A 190 2.53 -20.33 -12.36
N LYS A 191 1.89 -20.53 -13.52
CA LYS A 191 2.42 -20.07 -14.81
C LYS A 191 2.54 -18.55 -14.86
N ALA A 192 1.53 -17.81 -14.40
CA ALA A 192 1.57 -16.36 -14.37
C ALA A 192 2.76 -15.83 -13.55
N ALA A 193 3.06 -16.42 -12.39
CA ALA A 193 4.25 -16.05 -11.61
C ALA A 193 5.55 -16.47 -12.31
N ALA A 194 5.58 -17.68 -12.89
CA ALA A 194 6.75 -18.22 -13.58
C ALA A 194 7.13 -17.43 -14.85
N ASP A 195 6.15 -16.87 -15.55
CA ASP A 195 6.37 -15.97 -16.70
C ASP A 195 7.13 -14.68 -16.29
N HIS A 196 7.18 -14.36 -14.99
CA HIS A 196 8.00 -13.29 -14.40
C HIS A 196 9.20 -13.83 -13.58
N GLY A 197 9.59 -15.10 -13.74
CA GLY A 197 10.73 -15.69 -13.04
C GLY A 197 10.48 -16.05 -11.57
N ILE A 198 9.22 -16.05 -11.10
CA ILE A 198 8.87 -16.32 -9.71
C ILE A 198 8.24 -17.71 -9.57
N ALA A 199 8.89 -18.59 -8.81
CA ALA A 199 8.30 -19.88 -8.42
C ALA A 199 7.27 -19.67 -7.29
N MET A 200 6.15 -20.40 -7.32
CA MET A 200 5.14 -20.34 -6.26
C MET A 200 5.24 -21.54 -5.31
N GLU A 201 5.34 -21.27 -4.01
CA GLU A 201 5.26 -22.26 -2.95
C GLU A 201 3.94 -22.08 -2.18
N VAL A 202 3.04 -23.07 -2.30
CA VAL A 202 1.77 -23.08 -1.59
C VAL A 202 2.00 -23.55 -0.15
N VAL A 203 1.87 -22.64 0.80
CA VAL A 203 1.99 -22.94 2.24
C VAL A 203 0.70 -23.59 2.72
N LYS A 204 0.72 -24.90 2.95
CA LYS A 204 -0.42 -25.67 3.47
C LYS A 204 -0.50 -25.56 4.99
N LEU A 205 -1.73 -25.55 5.53
CA LEU A 205 -1.97 -25.82 6.96
C LEU A 205 -1.49 -27.25 7.28
N PRO A 206 -0.64 -27.47 8.30
CA PRO A 206 -0.43 -28.81 8.85
C PRO A 206 -1.77 -29.38 9.28
N GLU A 207 -1.99 -30.67 9.02
CA GLU A 207 -3.21 -31.38 9.40
C GLU A 207 -3.59 -31.06 10.85
N ALA A 208 -4.88 -30.76 11.03
CA ALA A 208 -5.51 -30.18 12.21
C ALA A 208 -4.88 -30.58 13.55
N LYS A 209 -4.02 -29.71 14.10
CA LYS A 209 -3.79 -29.66 15.55
C LYS A 209 -4.75 -28.62 16.14
N ARG A 210 -5.55 -29.02 17.13
CA ARG A 210 -6.44 -28.10 17.88
C ARG A 210 -5.61 -26.91 18.41
N GLY A 211 -5.92 -25.71 17.92
CA GLY A 211 -5.24 -24.46 18.31
C GLY A 211 -4.77 -23.62 17.12
N PHE A 212 -4.32 -22.39 17.40
CA PHE A 212 -3.67 -21.54 16.41
C PHE A 212 -2.29 -22.12 16.07
N VAL A 213 -2.11 -22.59 14.83
CA VAL A 213 -0.82 -23.07 14.34
C VAL A 213 -0.16 -21.94 13.55
N LEU A 214 0.96 -21.42 14.06
CA LEU A 214 1.76 -20.43 13.35
C LEU A 214 2.37 -21.08 12.11
N LEU A 215 1.88 -20.71 10.93
CA LEU A 215 2.53 -21.06 9.66
C LEU A 215 3.74 -20.15 9.48
N PRO A 216 4.97 -20.68 9.44
CA PRO A 216 6.14 -19.87 9.13
C PRO A 216 5.90 -19.16 7.80
N ARG A 217 6.15 -17.84 7.76
CA ARG A 217 6.07 -16.96 6.58
C ARG A 217 4.68 -16.42 6.18
N ARG A 218 3.57 -17.14 6.41
CA ARG A 218 2.21 -16.62 6.07
C ARG A 218 1.76 -15.46 6.96
N TRP A 219 2.06 -15.51 8.26
CA TRP A 219 1.65 -14.48 9.21
C TRP A 219 2.23 -13.09 8.91
N VAL A 220 3.26 -13.00 8.07
CA VAL A 220 3.98 -11.76 7.78
C VAL A 220 3.10 -10.76 7.02
N VAL A 221 2.39 -11.22 5.98
CA VAL A 221 1.46 -10.39 5.20
C VAL A 221 0.20 -10.05 5.97
N GLU A 222 -0.32 -11.00 6.75
CA GLU A 222 -1.46 -10.78 7.66
C GLU A 222 -1.11 -9.72 8.72
N ARG A 223 0.11 -9.75 9.27
CA ARG A 223 0.62 -8.72 10.17
C ARG A 223 0.73 -7.36 9.49
N ALA A 224 1.21 -7.31 8.24
CA ALA A 224 1.25 -6.07 7.47
C ALA A 224 -0.15 -5.48 7.29
N PHE A 225 -1.16 -6.32 6.99
CA PHE A 225 -2.56 -5.92 6.98
C PHE A 225 -3.05 -5.40 8.34
N ALA A 226 -2.69 -6.07 9.44
CA ALA A 226 -3.04 -5.62 10.78
C ALA A 226 -2.41 -4.26 11.13
N TRP A 227 -1.15 -4.04 10.74
CA TRP A 227 -0.48 -2.74 10.90
C TRP A 227 -1.15 -1.65 10.07
N MET A 228 -1.47 -1.91 8.81
CA MET A 228 -2.22 -0.97 7.97
C MET A 228 -3.59 -0.64 8.57
N ALA A 229 -4.28 -1.61 9.19
CA ALA A 229 -5.57 -1.36 9.84
C ALA A 229 -5.49 -0.45 11.09
N ARG A 230 -4.29 -0.20 11.65
CA ARG A 230 -4.08 0.82 12.70
C ARG A 230 -4.24 2.25 12.19
N PHE A 231 -4.17 2.44 10.86
CA PHE A 231 -4.56 3.68 10.20
C PHE A 231 -6.03 3.55 9.83
N ARG A 232 -6.90 4.27 10.54
CA ARG A 232 -8.35 4.06 10.45
C ARG A 232 -8.90 4.25 9.05
N ARG A 233 -8.28 5.13 8.24
CA ARG A 233 -8.63 5.34 6.83
C ARG A 233 -8.39 4.09 5.96
N LEU A 234 -7.46 3.21 6.34
CA LEU A 234 -7.07 2.01 5.59
C LEU A 234 -7.81 0.74 6.06
N ALA A 235 -8.60 0.84 7.14
CA ALA A 235 -9.39 -0.29 7.66
C ALA A 235 -10.67 -0.53 6.86
N ARG A 236 -11.11 0.47 6.10
CA ARG A 236 -12.30 0.43 5.24
C ARG A 236 -12.00 1.19 3.96
N ASP A 237 -12.69 0.84 2.88
CA ASP A 237 -12.54 1.53 1.62
C ASP A 237 -13.48 2.74 1.52
N TYR A 238 -12.94 3.93 1.77
CA TYR A 238 -13.62 5.23 1.71
C TYR A 238 -13.44 5.94 0.36
N GLU A 239 -12.55 5.47 -0.50
CA GLU A 239 -12.10 6.27 -1.62
C GLU A 239 -13.04 6.15 -2.82
N ARG A 240 -13.02 7.13 -3.72
CA ARG A 240 -13.73 7.01 -5.00
C ARG A 240 -12.93 6.21 -6.02
N LEU A 241 -11.62 6.46 -6.07
CA LEU A 241 -10.72 5.84 -7.04
C LEU A 241 -9.90 4.73 -6.40
N PRO A 242 -9.71 3.58 -7.09
CA PRO A 242 -8.85 2.52 -6.59
C PRO A 242 -7.40 2.98 -6.48
N ALA A 243 -6.96 3.89 -7.35
CA ALA A 243 -5.62 4.50 -7.32
C ALA A 243 -5.37 5.37 -6.07
N THR A 244 -6.41 5.98 -5.50
CA THR A 244 -6.27 6.73 -4.24
C THR A 244 -6.17 5.76 -3.06
N LEU A 245 -7.04 4.75 -2.99
CA LEU A 245 -6.98 3.73 -1.93
C LEU A 245 -5.61 3.05 -1.92
N ALA A 246 -5.18 2.65 -3.12
CA ALA A 246 -3.86 2.17 -3.44
C ALA A 246 -2.75 3.07 -2.93
N GLY A 247 -2.69 4.32 -3.37
CA GLY A 247 -1.61 5.24 -3.01
C GLY A 247 -1.52 5.54 -1.51
N LEU A 248 -2.64 5.47 -0.78
CA LEU A 248 -2.63 5.62 0.68
C LEU A 248 -2.13 4.37 1.42
N HIS A 249 -2.13 3.20 0.79
CA HIS A 249 -1.43 2.01 1.27
C HIS A 249 -0.06 2.02 0.59
N PRO A 250 0.99 2.58 1.19
CA PRO A 250 2.23 2.81 0.45
C PRO A 250 2.68 1.54 -0.28
N ARG A 251 2.65 1.61 -1.62
CA ARG A 251 2.85 0.52 -2.55
C ARG A 251 3.26 1.05 -3.89
N ARG A 252 4.21 0.40 -4.56
CA ARG A 252 4.55 0.76 -5.94
C ARG A 252 3.34 0.55 -6.86
N LEU A 253 3.01 1.52 -7.72
CA LEU A 253 2.06 1.37 -8.83
C LEU A 253 2.74 1.71 -10.16
N GLN A 254 2.50 0.84 -11.14
CA GLN A 254 2.93 0.92 -12.54
C GLN A 254 2.77 2.33 -13.14
N ARG A 255 3.78 2.73 -13.91
CA ARG A 255 3.76 3.89 -14.82
C ARG A 255 2.46 3.85 -15.65
N PRO A 256 1.73 4.96 -15.86
CA PRO A 256 0.68 4.99 -16.86
C PRO A 256 1.29 4.66 -18.23
N ALA A 257 0.66 3.76 -18.97
CA ALA A 257 1.03 3.51 -20.37
C ALA A 257 0.99 4.84 -21.14
N PRO A 258 1.97 5.11 -22.03
CA PRO A 258 1.96 6.32 -22.83
C PRO A 258 0.64 6.39 -23.64
N PRO A 259 0.10 7.59 -23.87
CA PRO A 259 -1.06 7.74 -24.74
C PRO A 259 -0.72 7.13 -26.10
N GLN A 260 -1.52 6.18 -26.57
CA GLN A 260 -1.45 5.73 -27.94
C GLN A 260 -1.81 6.94 -28.81
N GLY A 261 -0.79 7.48 -29.49
CA GLY A 261 -0.97 8.55 -30.46
C GLY A 261 -1.96 8.12 -31.55
N ARG A 262 -2.81 9.07 -31.93
CA ARG A 262 -3.31 9.16 -33.30
C ARG A 262 -2.47 10.19 -34.02
#